data_AF-A0A8T7L006-F1
#
_entry.id   AF-A0A8T7L006-F1
#
_cell.length_a   1.000
_cell.length_b   1.000
_cell.length_c   1.000
_cell.angle_alpha   90.00
_cell.angle_beta   90.00
_cell.angle_gamma   90.00
#
_symmetry.space_group_name_H-M   'P 1'
#
loop_
_entity.id
_entity.type
_entity.pdbx_description
1 polymer ?
#
loop_
_entity_poly.entity_id
_entity_poly.type
_entity_poly.pdbx_seq_one_letter_code
_entity_poly.pdbx_strand_id
1 'polypeptide(L)'
;MELPFHLRALPPESLNVLRFFGTLDEPLAHASIIMEEAGLSERAFGKVVRRLVTKGYLQMGGDHLYRLTDFGQRAVDELSGYEESAPPNQARDDYKPAAAQRQTRRLLVVVPRRMAAGVSSRVQVGFDRGEDPSPVELVVRLSVVNGEPLRPQERTYNLSQAADYQIFNVTPGRYTRMRLRVQVYQLGPNPDDIAVAGGLYVDVPVALAAAADDDRMAFAADIITTV
;
A
#
# COMPACT_ATOMS: atom_id res chain seq x y z
N MET A 1 -16.95 7.32 -21.63
CA MET A 1 -15.99 8.24 -20.99
C MET A 1 -15.14 7.42 -20.00
N GLU A 2 -13.94 7.82 -19.61
CA GLU A 2 -13.21 7.14 -18.52
C GLU A 2 -13.50 7.81 -17.18
N LEU A 3 -13.60 7.02 -16.11
CA LEU A 3 -13.82 7.55 -14.76
C LEU A 3 -12.59 8.37 -14.32
N PRO A 4 -12.76 9.61 -13.83
CA PRO A 4 -11.68 10.46 -13.36
C PRO A 4 -10.75 9.76 -12.34
N PHE A 5 -9.44 10.03 -12.40
CA PHE A 5 -8.42 9.34 -11.59
C PHE A 5 -8.69 9.40 -10.08
N HIS A 6 -9.19 10.54 -9.59
CA HIS A 6 -9.47 10.73 -8.17
C HIS A 6 -10.68 9.92 -7.67
N LEU A 7 -11.62 9.58 -8.56
CA LEU A 7 -12.74 8.66 -8.32
C LEU A 7 -12.31 7.20 -8.46
N ARG A 8 -11.45 6.87 -9.44
CA ARG A 8 -10.88 5.52 -9.59
C ARG A 8 -10.04 5.07 -8.38
N ALA A 9 -9.42 6.02 -7.69
CA ALA A 9 -8.64 5.77 -6.48
C ALA A 9 -9.50 5.62 -5.20
N LEU A 10 -10.83 5.70 -5.31
CA LEU A 10 -11.76 5.45 -4.20
C LEU A 10 -12.24 3.99 -4.25
N PRO A 11 -12.30 3.31 -3.09
CA PRO A 11 -12.92 2.00 -3.02
C PRO A 11 -14.43 2.02 -3.32
N PRO A 12 -14.98 0.88 -3.77
CA PRO A 12 -16.39 0.79 -4.18
C PRO A 12 -17.37 1.26 -3.11
N GLU A 13 -17.09 0.96 -1.84
CA GLU A 13 -17.92 1.37 -0.72
C GLU A 13 -17.94 2.89 -0.54
N SER A 14 -16.85 3.57 -0.89
CA SER A 14 -16.77 5.04 -0.89
C SER A 14 -17.55 5.64 -2.07
N LEU A 15 -17.53 4.97 -3.23
CA LEU A 15 -18.37 5.37 -4.37
C LEU A 15 -19.87 5.16 -4.09
N ASN A 16 -20.24 4.08 -3.39
CA ASN A 16 -21.64 3.84 -2.99
C ASN A 16 -22.17 4.95 -2.07
N VAL A 17 -21.36 5.42 -1.13
CA VAL A 17 -21.74 6.56 -0.30
C VAL A 17 -21.91 7.81 -1.15
N LEU A 18 -21.01 8.09 -2.09
CA LEU A 18 -21.17 9.23 -3.01
C LEU A 18 -22.44 9.13 -3.87
N ARG A 19 -22.75 7.93 -4.40
CA ARG A 19 -24.01 7.67 -5.13
C ARG A 19 -25.22 7.98 -4.28
N PHE A 20 -25.23 7.49 -3.03
CA PHE A 20 -26.31 7.77 -2.09
C PHE A 20 -26.49 9.28 -1.90
N PHE A 21 -25.41 10.03 -1.66
CA PHE A 21 -25.51 11.49 -1.55
C PHE A 21 -26.01 12.17 -2.83
N GLY A 22 -25.70 11.63 -4.01
CA GLY A 22 -26.24 12.10 -5.29
C GLY A 22 -27.74 11.87 -5.50
N THR A 23 -28.38 11.05 -4.66
CA THR A 23 -29.84 10.87 -4.66
C THR A 23 -30.58 11.80 -3.72
N LEU A 24 -29.86 12.59 -2.90
CA LEU A 24 -30.48 13.48 -1.92
C LEU A 24 -30.70 14.87 -2.51
N ASP A 25 -31.89 15.44 -2.28
CA ASP A 25 -32.18 16.84 -2.61
C ASP A 25 -31.35 17.80 -1.74
N GLU A 26 -31.12 17.43 -0.48
CA GLU A 26 -30.18 18.10 0.41
C GLU A 26 -28.99 17.17 0.69
N PRO A 27 -27.74 17.60 0.42
CA PRO A 27 -26.58 16.72 0.52
C PRO A 27 -26.10 16.57 1.97
N LEU A 28 -26.98 16.15 2.86
CA LEU A 28 -26.79 16.00 4.30
C LEU A 28 -27.47 14.71 4.77
N ALA A 29 -26.74 13.84 5.45
CA ALA A 29 -27.29 12.59 5.97
C ALA A 29 -26.65 12.16 7.29
N HIS A 30 -27.44 11.49 8.14
CA HIS A 30 -26.96 10.90 9.38
C HIS A 30 -26.23 9.58 9.12
N ALA A 31 -25.24 9.26 9.96
CA ALA A 31 -24.43 8.04 9.87
C ALA A 31 -25.27 6.76 9.70
N SER A 32 -26.36 6.61 10.44
CA SER A 32 -27.23 5.42 10.38
C SER A 32 -27.85 5.23 9.00
N ILE A 33 -28.32 6.31 8.38
CA ILE A 33 -28.95 6.29 7.05
C ILE A 33 -27.90 5.96 5.99
N ILE A 34 -26.71 6.58 6.08
CA ILE A 34 -25.61 6.29 5.15
C ILE A 34 -25.22 4.81 5.25
N MET A 35 -25.16 4.24 6.45
CA MET A 35 -24.83 2.82 6.65
C MET A 35 -25.87 1.90 6.01
N GLU A 36 -27.14 2.19 6.22
CA GLU A 36 -28.25 1.41 5.67
C GLU A 36 -28.25 1.45 4.14
N GLU A 37 -28.29 2.65 3.57
CA GLU A 37 -28.43 2.85 2.12
C GLU A 37 -27.19 2.44 1.33
N ALA A 38 -25.99 2.62 1.90
CA ALA A 38 -24.75 2.16 1.26
C ALA A 38 -24.39 0.70 1.59
N GLY A 39 -25.19 -0.01 2.39
CA GLY A 39 -24.97 -1.42 2.75
C GLY A 39 -23.71 -1.65 3.60
N LEU A 40 -23.38 -0.72 4.49
CA LEU A 40 -22.15 -0.74 5.28
C LEU A 40 -22.40 -1.23 6.71
N SER A 41 -21.55 -2.15 7.16
CA SER A 41 -21.39 -2.41 8.60
C SER A 41 -20.77 -1.19 9.30
N GLU A 42 -20.99 -1.05 10.61
CA GLU A 42 -20.41 0.03 11.43
C GLU A 42 -18.87 0.12 11.29
N ARG A 43 -18.21 -1.03 11.22
CA ARG A 43 -16.75 -1.11 11.01
C ARG A 43 -16.34 -0.64 9.62
N ALA A 44 -17.12 -0.95 8.58
CA ALA A 44 -16.86 -0.50 7.21
C ALA A 44 -17.15 1.00 7.07
N PHE A 45 -18.24 1.48 7.67
CA PHE A 45 -18.64 2.87 7.68
C PHE A 45 -17.57 3.80 8.25
N GLY A 46 -17.02 3.47 9.42
CA GLY A 46 -15.95 4.27 10.03
C GLY A 46 -14.73 4.44 9.13
N LYS A 47 -14.39 3.42 8.33
CA LYS A 47 -13.29 3.49 7.34
C LYS A 47 -13.65 4.35 6.14
N VAL A 48 -14.83 4.13 5.57
CA VAL A 48 -15.32 4.81 4.37
C VAL A 48 -15.47 6.30 4.62
N VAL A 49 -16.17 6.68 5.69
CA VAL A 49 -16.45 8.08 5.98
C VAL A 49 -15.21 8.84 6.41
N ARG A 50 -14.30 8.22 7.18
CA ARG A 50 -12.99 8.83 7.45
C ARG A 50 -12.24 9.15 6.16
N ARG A 51 -12.21 8.24 5.20
CA ARG A 51 -11.55 8.46 3.90
C ARG A 51 -12.21 9.61 3.13
N LEU A 52 -13.53 9.62 3.04
CA LEU A 52 -14.28 10.65 2.32
C LEU A 52 -14.11 12.03 2.97
N VAL A 53 -14.04 12.10 4.30
CA VAL A 53 -13.75 13.33 5.03
C VAL A 53 -12.30 13.78 4.83
N THR A 54 -11.32 12.89 4.98
CA THR A 54 -9.90 13.24 4.81
C THR A 54 -9.56 13.68 3.39
N LYS A 55 -10.17 13.06 2.36
CA LYS A 55 -10.01 13.47 0.97
C LYS A 55 -10.88 14.69 0.59
N GLY A 56 -11.65 15.22 1.54
CA GLY A 56 -12.42 16.45 1.38
C GLY A 56 -13.71 16.30 0.58
N TYR A 57 -14.21 15.09 0.34
CA TYR A 57 -15.50 14.86 -0.32
C TYR A 57 -16.68 15.08 0.63
N LEU A 58 -16.53 14.69 1.90
CA LEU A 58 -17.51 14.90 2.95
C LEU A 58 -16.97 15.82 4.03
N GLN A 59 -17.86 16.48 4.74
CA GLN A 59 -17.58 17.19 5.98
C GLN A 59 -18.46 16.61 7.08
N MET A 60 -17.85 16.32 8.23
CA MET A 60 -18.59 15.93 9.43
C MET A 60 -19.12 17.18 10.14
N GLY A 61 -20.43 17.24 10.32
CA GLY A 61 -21.11 18.17 11.21
C GLY A 61 -21.27 17.61 12.63
N GLY A 62 -22.04 18.32 13.46
CA GLY A 62 -22.47 17.81 14.75
C GLY A 62 -23.41 16.61 14.61
N ASP A 63 -23.49 15.79 15.67
CA ASP A 63 -24.46 14.70 15.78
C ASP A 63 -24.39 13.65 14.66
N HIS A 64 -23.17 13.26 14.26
CA HIS A 64 -22.93 12.24 13.22
C HIS A 64 -23.59 12.54 11.86
N LEU A 65 -23.88 13.80 11.59
CA LEU A 65 -24.32 14.27 10.28
C LEU A 65 -23.11 14.50 9.37
N TYR A 66 -23.23 14.05 8.12
CA TYR A 66 -22.23 14.26 7.08
C TYR A 66 -22.85 15.01 5.93
N ARG A 67 -22.12 16.01 5.43
CA ARG A 67 -22.51 16.86 4.31
C ARG A 67 -21.53 16.69 3.15
N LEU A 68 -21.99 16.72 1.89
CA LEU A 68 -21.06 16.90 0.78
C LEU A 68 -20.42 18.28 0.82
N THR A 69 -19.14 18.33 0.47
CA THR A 69 -18.45 19.59 0.14
C THR A 69 -18.66 19.94 -1.33
N ASP A 70 -18.24 21.14 -1.74
CA ASP A 70 -18.20 21.51 -3.18
C ASP A 70 -17.31 20.57 -4.02
N PHE A 71 -16.32 19.93 -3.39
CA PHE A 71 -15.51 18.90 -4.04
C PHE A 71 -16.23 17.55 -4.10
N GLY A 72 -16.96 17.20 -3.04
CA GLY A 72 -17.88 16.07 -3.02
C GLY A 72 -18.96 16.15 -4.10
N GLN A 73 -19.59 17.31 -4.24
CA GLN A 73 -20.64 17.53 -5.23
C GLN A 73 -20.12 17.33 -6.66
N ARG A 74 -18.98 17.93 -7.00
CA ARG A 74 -18.34 17.72 -8.31
C ARG A 74 -18.02 16.24 -8.56
N ALA A 75 -17.55 15.53 -7.55
CA ALA A 75 -17.25 14.11 -7.64
C ALA A 75 -18.51 13.26 -7.88
N VAL A 76 -19.65 13.65 -7.30
CA VAL A 76 -20.96 13.04 -7.58
C VAL A 76 -21.41 13.33 -9.00
N ASP A 77 -21.34 14.58 -9.45
CA ASP A 77 -21.75 14.97 -10.80
C ASP A 77 -20.93 14.24 -11.88
N GLU A 78 -19.61 14.12 -11.66
CA GLU A 78 -18.70 13.36 -12.52
C GLU A 78 -19.02 11.85 -12.53
N LEU A 79 -19.38 11.29 -11.37
CA LEU A 79 -19.77 9.89 -11.25
C LEU A 79 -21.08 9.60 -11.99
N SER A 80 -22.09 10.46 -11.82
CA SER A 80 -23.37 10.37 -12.52
C SER A 80 -23.20 10.53 -14.03
N GLY A 81 -22.42 11.52 -14.49
CA GLY A 81 -22.14 11.71 -15.90
C GLY A 81 -21.39 10.53 -16.54
N TYR A 82 -20.51 9.86 -15.79
CA TYR A 82 -19.88 8.62 -16.23
C TYR A 82 -20.92 7.50 -16.42
N GLU A 83 -21.81 7.30 -15.45
CA GLU A 83 -22.84 6.26 -15.45
C GLU A 83 -23.89 6.48 -16.56
N GLU A 84 -24.28 7.72 -16.84
CA GLU A 84 -25.17 8.07 -17.95
C GLU A 84 -24.52 7.83 -19.33
N SER A 85 -23.20 7.98 -19.42
CA SER A 85 -22.44 7.75 -20.65
C SER A 85 -22.11 6.26 -20.88
N ALA A 86 -22.39 5.40 -19.90
CA ALA A 86 -22.16 3.96 -20.01
C ALA A 86 -23.35 3.28 -20.70
N PRO A 87 -23.12 2.33 -21.63
CA PRO A 87 -24.20 1.64 -22.33
C PRO A 87 -25.15 0.92 -21.35
N PRO A 88 -26.47 0.85 -21.65
CA PRO A 88 -27.55 0.52 -20.70
C PRO A 88 -27.60 -0.94 -20.21
N ASN A 89 -26.49 -1.67 -20.26
CA ASN A 89 -26.38 -3.06 -19.80
C ASN A 89 -25.25 -3.28 -18.77
N GLN A 90 -24.80 -2.21 -18.11
CA GLN A 90 -23.90 -2.28 -16.93
C GLN A 90 -24.50 -1.64 -15.68
N ALA A 91 -25.78 -1.24 -15.73
CA ALA A 91 -26.50 -0.72 -14.60
C ALA A 91 -27.21 -1.87 -13.87
N ARG A 92 -26.69 -2.21 -12.69
CA ARG A 92 -27.33 -2.87 -11.54
C ARG A 92 -27.06 -4.32 -11.18
N ASP A 93 -26.37 -5.15 -11.95
CA ASP A 93 -25.95 -6.46 -11.44
C ASP A 93 -24.53 -6.82 -11.88
N ASP A 94 -23.75 -7.34 -10.94
CA ASP A 94 -22.40 -7.91 -11.08
C ASP A 94 -21.17 -6.96 -11.15
N TYR A 95 -21.05 -5.96 -10.26
CA TYR A 95 -19.71 -5.68 -9.73
C TYR A 95 -19.36 -6.78 -8.73
N LYS A 96 -19.02 -7.97 -9.25
CA LYS A 96 -18.05 -8.81 -8.55
C LYS A 96 -16.85 -7.88 -8.31
N PRO A 97 -16.38 -7.66 -7.07
CA PRO A 97 -15.08 -7.03 -6.90
C PRO A 97 -14.15 -7.81 -7.83
N ALA A 98 -13.53 -7.14 -8.79
CA ALA A 98 -12.45 -7.76 -9.55
C ALA A 98 -11.54 -8.34 -8.46
N ALA A 99 -11.47 -9.67 -8.40
CA ALA A 99 -10.82 -10.34 -7.28
C ALA A 99 -9.42 -9.74 -7.21
N ALA A 100 -9.17 -8.97 -6.15
CA ALA A 100 -8.06 -8.02 -6.11
C ALA A 100 -6.81 -8.74 -6.60
N GLN A 101 -6.25 -8.25 -7.72
CA GLN A 101 -5.46 -9.11 -8.58
C GLN A 101 -4.15 -9.35 -7.84
N ARG A 102 -3.98 -10.58 -7.36
CA ARG A 102 -2.77 -10.95 -6.64
C ARG A 102 -1.67 -11.11 -7.66
N GLN A 103 -0.63 -10.29 -7.51
CA GLN A 103 0.57 -10.39 -8.31
C GLN A 103 1.73 -10.81 -7.43
N THR A 104 2.51 -11.75 -7.94
CA THR A 104 3.77 -12.14 -7.33
C THR A 104 4.87 -11.20 -7.79
N ARG A 105 5.70 -10.73 -6.86
CA ARG A 105 6.92 -9.97 -7.15
C ARG A 105 8.09 -10.64 -6.45
N ARG A 106 9.26 -10.60 -7.09
CA ARG A 106 10.47 -11.20 -6.52
C ARG A 106 11.24 -10.15 -5.74
N LEU A 107 11.27 -10.30 -4.41
CA LEU A 107 12.14 -9.55 -3.51
C LEU A 107 13.56 -10.09 -3.63
N LEU A 108 14.53 -9.20 -3.74
CA LEU A 108 15.96 -9.49 -3.83
C LEU A 108 16.71 -8.75 -2.71
N VAL A 109 17.58 -9.47 -2.01
CA VAL A 109 18.48 -8.93 -1.00
C VAL A 109 19.90 -9.31 -1.37
N VAL A 110 20.72 -8.31 -1.71
CA VAL A 110 22.12 -8.49 -2.11
C VAL A 110 23.03 -7.99 -1.00
N VAL A 111 23.94 -8.85 -0.58
CA VAL A 111 24.88 -8.61 0.52
C VAL A 111 26.28 -9.09 0.13
N PRO A 112 27.34 -8.51 0.70
CA PRO A 112 28.65 -9.12 0.67
C PRO A 112 28.61 -10.55 1.21
N ARG A 113 29.35 -11.47 0.58
CA ARG A 113 29.42 -12.88 0.97
C ARG A 113 29.95 -13.08 2.39
N ARG A 114 30.80 -12.15 2.84
CA ARG A 114 31.22 -11.99 4.23
C ARG A 114 31.27 -10.50 4.56
N MET A 115 30.83 -10.14 5.77
CA MET A 115 30.95 -8.77 6.25
C MET A 115 32.00 -8.67 7.36
N ALA A 116 32.62 -7.50 7.51
CA ALA A 116 33.62 -7.27 8.54
C ALA A 116 32.99 -6.65 9.80
N ALA A 117 33.32 -7.20 10.97
CA ALA A 117 32.83 -6.69 12.24
C ALA A 117 33.28 -5.23 12.45
N GLY A 118 32.33 -4.36 12.82
CA GLY A 118 32.57 -2.94 13.06
C GLY A 118 32.71 -2.09 11.80
N VAL A 119 32.59 -2.67 10.59
CA VAL A 119 32.70 -1.94 9.33
C VAL A 119 31.33 -1.82 8.67
N SER A 120 30.92 -0.59 8.37
CA SER A 120 29.64 -0.33 7.69
C SER A 120 29.65 -0.94 6.29
N SER A 121 28.63 -1.74 6.01
CA SER A 121 28.43 -2.49 4.77
C SER A 121 27.11 -2.09 4.13
N ARG A 122 27.10 -2.04 2.79
CA ARG A 122 25.90 -1.73 1.99
C ARG A 122 25.14 -3.01 1.70
N VAL A 123 23.87 -3.04 2.07
CA VAL A 123 22.90 -4.07 1.70
C VAL A 123 21.96 -3.47 0.69
N GLN A 124 21.82 -4.10 -0.47
CA GLN A 124 20.83 -3.69 -1.46
C GLN A 124 19.57 -4.53 -1.26
N VAL A 125 18.43 -3.87 -1.16
CA VAL A 125 17.12 -4.53 -1.13
C VAL A 125 16.31 -3.96 -2.27
N GLY A 126 15.74 -4.84 -3.10
CA GLY A 126 15.02 -4.41 -4.28
C GLY A 126 14.06 -5.46 -4.78
N PHE A 127 13.44 -5.13 -5.89
CA PHE A 127 12.44 -5.95 -6.55
C PHE A 127 12.80 -6.10 -8.02
N ASP A 128 12.59 -7.30 -8.53
CA ASP A 128 12.71 -7.56 -9.96
C ASP A 128 11.56 -6.91 -10.75
N ARG A 129 11.71 -6.86 -12.08
CA ARG A 129 10.71 -6.34 -13.00
C ARG A 129 9.36 -7.04 -12.79
N GLY A 130 8.30 -6.23 -12.70
CA GLY A 130 6.93 -6.69 -12.65
C GLY A 130 6.33 -6.95 -14.03
N GLU A 131 5.32 -7.81 -14.10
CA GLU A 131 4.50 -8.00 -15.31
C GLU A 131 3.44 -6.89 -15.42
N ASP A 132 2.77 -6.57 -14.30
CA ASP A 132 1.71 -5.56 -14.24
C ASP A 132 2.29 -4.15 -14.08
N PRO A 133 1.88 -3.16 -14.90
CA PRO A 133 2.28 -1.76 -14.74
C PRO A 133 1.61 -1.05 -13.56
N SER A 134 0.59 -1.64 -12.97
CA SER A 134 -0.22 -1.01 -11.92
C SER A 134 0.66 -0.68 -10.70
N PRO A 135 0.68 0.60 -10.27
CA PRO A 135 1.59 1.04 -9.23
C PRO A 135 1.20 0.44 -7.88
N VAL A 136 2.21 -0.06 -7.16
CA VAL A 136 2.05 -0.56 -5.79
C VAL A 136 3.03 0.16 -4.87
N GLU A 137 2.48 0.74 -3.80
CA GLU A 137 3.28 1.35 -2.75
C GLU A 137 3.62 0.30 -1.68
N LEU A 138 4.91 0.13 -1.43
CA LEU A 138 5.44 -0.83 -0.47
C LEU A 138 6.30 -0.11 0.57
N VAL A 139 6.22 -0.56 1.81
CA VAL A 139 7.20 -0.24 2.86
C VAL A 139 8.02 -1.47 3.16
N VAL A 140 9.33 -1.35 2.96
CA VAL A 140 10.30 -2.38 3.33
C VAL A 140 10.94 -1.98 4.65
N ARG A 141 10.81 -2.85 5.63
CA ARG A 141 11.46 -2.73 6.94
C ARG A 141 12.62 -3.71 7.04
N LEU A 142 13.83 -3.18 7.21
CA LEU A 142 15.04 -3.94 7.48
C LEU A 142 15.39 -3.82 8.97
N SER A 143 15.52 -4.95 9.64
CA SER A 143 16.01 -5.05 11.02
C SER A 143 17.23 -5.96 11.10
N VAL A 144 18.13 -5.63 12.02
CA VAL A 144 19.41 -6.31 12.17
C VAL A 144 19.47 -6.95 13.55
N VAL A 145 19.96 -8.19 13.61
CA VAL A 145 20.34 -8.86 14.86
C VAL A 145 21.85 -9.11 14.80
N ASN A 146 22.53 -8.92 15.94
CA ASN A 146 24.00 -9.02 16.05
C ASN A 146 24.74 -7.93 15.26
N GLY A 147 24.17 -6.73 15.14
CA GLY A 147 24.76 -5.59 14.45
C GLY A 147 23.93 -4.32 14.62
N GLU A 148 24.29 -3.30 13.87
CA GLU A 148 23.63 -2.00 13.82
C GLU A 148 22.97 -1.77 12.44
N PRO A 149 21.91 -0.94 12.37
CA PRO A 149 21.30 -0.22 13.49
C PRO A 149 20.41 -1.09 14.38
N LEU A 150 20.33 -0.75 15.67
CA LEU A 150 19.46 -1.40 16.64
C LEU A 150 17.96 -1.17 16.37
N ARG A 151 17.63 -0.02 15.77
CA ARG A 151 16.27 0.29 15.34
C ARG A 151 16.09 -0.12 13.88
N PRO A 152 14.91 -0.66 13.51
CA PRO A 152 14.62 -0.98 12.12
C PRO A 152 14.73 0.25 11.22
N GLN A 153 15.26 0.04 10.02
CA GLN A 153 15.25 1.02 8.94
C GLN A 153 14.06 0.74 8.03
N GLU A 154 13.38 1.80 7.61
CA GLU A 154 12.22 1.70 6.71
C GLU A 154 12.46 2.52 5.45
N ARG A 155 12.05 1.97 4.32
CA ARG A 155 12.05 2.66 3.03
C ARG A 155 10.77 2.36 2.27
N THR A 156 10.25 3.39 1.62
CA THR A 156 9.08 3.28 0.75
C THR A 156 9.53 3.07 -0.69
N TYR A 157 8.84 2.17 -1.39
CA TYR A 157 9.01 1.89 -2.81
C TYR A 157 7.69 2.16 -3.51
N ASN A 158 7.76 2.81 -4.66
CA ASN A 158 6.63 2.98 -5.57
C ASN A 158 6.91 2.09 -6.79
N LEU A 159 6.55 0.81 -6.67
CA LEU A 159 6.83 -0.15 -7.72
C LEU A 159 5.82 -0.03 -8.86
N SER A 160 6.32 -0.11 -10.08
CA SER A 160 5.50 -0.25 -11.29
C SER A 160 5.96 -1.51 -12.03
N GLN A 161 6.27 -1.41 -13.32
CA GLN A 161 6.92 -2.49 -14.06
C GLN A 161 8.42 -2.55 -13.83
N ALA A 162 9.11 -1.42 -13.65
CA ALA A 162 10.57 -1.41 -13.58
C ALA A 162 11.11 -2.06 -12.30
N ALA A 163 12.28 -2.69 -12.40
CA ALA A 163 13.04 -3.10 -11.24
C ALA A 163 13.51 -1.86 -10.46
N ASP A 164 13.47 -1.92 -9.14
CA ASP A 164 13.90 -0.83 -8.27
C ASP A 164 14.58 -1.40 -7.01
N TYR A 165 15.56 -0.68 -6.49
CA TYR A 165 16.30 -1.09 -5.30
C TYR A 165 16.73 0.12 -4.48
N GLN A 166 16.88 -0.11 -3.18
CA GLN A 166 17.46 0.87 -2.27
C GLN A 166 18.58 0.25 -1.44
N ILE A 167 19.44 1.13 -0.95
CA ILE A 167 20.60 0.77 -0.16
C ILE A 167 20.30 1.02 1.32
N PHE A 168 20.56 0.00 2.12
CA PHE A 168 20.56 0.05 3.57
C PHE A 168 21.99 -0.09 4.05
N ASN A 169 22.38 0.73 5.04
CA ASN A 169 23.68 0.60 5.67
C ASN A 169 23.51 -0.21 6.95
N VAL A 170 24.36 -1.22 7.13
CA VAL A 170 24.39 -2.07 8.31
C VAL A 170 25.83 -2.24 8.78
N THR A 171 26.04 -2.34 10.09
CA THR A 171 27.38 -2.56 10.66
C THR A 171 27.33 -3.83 11.50
N PRO A 172 28.00 -4.93 11.08
CA PRO A 172 27.99 -6.15 11.86
C PRO A 172 28.70 -5.98 13.21
N GLY A 173 28.17 -6.59 14.26
CA GLY A 173 28.82 -6.67 15.56
C GLY A 173 29.93 -7.73 15.57
N ARG A 174 30.56 -7.93 16.75
CA ARG A 174 31.61 -8.94 16.96
C ARG A 174 31.02 -10.34 17.18
N TYR A 175 30.24 -10.81 16.22
CA TYR A 175 29.63 -12.13 16.20
C TYR A 175 30.13 -12.92 14.97
N THR A 176 29.83 -14.22 14.91
CA THR A 176 30.17 -15.05 13.74
C THR A 176 29.17 -14.90 12.59
N ARG A 177 27.95 -14.44 12.90
CA ARG A 177 26.87 -14.19 11.95
C ARG A 177 26.03 -12.99 12.37
N MET A 178 25.60 -12.21 11.39
CA MET A 178 24.62 -11.15 11.51
C MET A 178 23.35 -11.56 10.76
N ARG A 179 22.19 -11.41 11.40
CA ARG A 179 20.91 -11.73 10.76
C ARG A 179 20.26 -10.44 10.26
N LEU A 180 19.91 -10.44 8.98
CA LEU A 180 19.09 -9.43 8.35
C LEU A 180 17.66 -9.96 8.24
N ARG A 181 16.71 -9.23 8.79
CA ARG A 181 15.27 -9.50 8.65
C ARG A 181 14.67 -8.40 7.78
N VAL A 182 14.20 -8.80 6.60
CA VAL A 182 13.50 -7.91 5.67
C VAL A 182 12.02 -8.27 5.68
N GLN A 183 11.18 -7.31 6.01
CA GLN A 183 9.73 -7.44 5.98
C GLN A 183 9.17 -6.45 4.97
N VAL A 184 8.22 -6.90 4.15
CA VAL A 184 7.58 -6.07 3.14
C VAL A 184 6.11 -5.93 3.49
N TYR A 185 5.68 -4.69 3.55
CA TYR A 185 4.31 -4.29 3.78
C TYR A 185 3.80 -3.58 2.54
N GLN A 186 2.60 -3.90 2.11
CA GLN A 186 1.91 -3.13 1.10
C GLN A 186 1.04 -2.08 1.78
N LEU A 187 1.19 -0.84 1.34
CA LEU A 187 0.29 0.24 1.73
C LEU A 187 -0.94 0.18 0.82
N GLY A 188 -2.09 0.01 1.44
CA GLY A 188 -3.38 0.15 0.80
C GLY A 188 -3.73 1.63 0.61
N PRO A 189 -4.88 1.91 -0.02
CA PRO A 189 -5.33 3.28 -0.29
C PRO A 189 -5.69 4.09 0.97
N ASN A 190 -5.53 3.51 2.17
CA ASN A 190 -5.63 4.20 3.46
C ASN A 190 -4.31 4.14 4.22
N PRO A 191 -3.99 5.18 5.01
CA PRO A 191 -2.79 5.20 5.85
C PRO A 191 -2.76 4.07 6.91
N ASP A 192 -3.92 3.54 7.31
CA ASP A 192 -4.04 2.43 8.27
C ASP A 192 -4.14 1.05 7.61
N ASP A 193 -4.21 0.99 6.28
CA ASP A 193 -4.37 -0.26 5.53
C ASP A 193 -2.99 -0.80 5.15
N ILE A 194 -2.39 -1.52 6.09
CA ILE A 194 -1.05 -2.08 5.92
C ILE A 194 -1.20 -3.60 5.85
N ALA A 195 -1.01 -4.16 4.66
CA ALA A 195 -1.03 -5.59 4.44
C ALA A 195 0.38 -6.16 4.44
N VAL A 196 0.59 -7.36 5.01
CA VAL A 196 1.88 -8.04 4.92
C VAL A 196 2.00 -8.67 3.53
N ALA A 197 2.96 -8.19 2.73
CA ALA A 197 3.22 -8.69 1.39
C ALA A 197 4.23 -9.86 1.38
N GLY A 198 5.08 -9.94 2.40
CA GLY A 198 6.04 -11.03 2.58
C GLY A 198 7.33 -10.56 3.24
N GLY A 199 8.43 -11.26 2.95
CA GLY A 199 9.74 -10.94 3.51
C GLY A 199 10.69 -12.12 3.50
N LEU A 200 11.90 -11.90 4.00
CA LEU A 200 12.92 -12.93 4.10
C LEU A 200 13.89 -12.66 5.26
N TYR A 201 14.59 -13.71 5.67
CA TYR A 201 15.66 -13.64 6.67
C TYR A 201 16.95 -14.17 6.05
N VAL A 202 18.05 -13.46 6.25
CA VAL A 202 19.38 -13.87 5.79
C VAL A 202 20.34 -13.87 6.96
N ASP A 203 21.05 -14.98 7.15
CA ASP A 203 22.21 -15.04 8.03
C ASP A 203 23.48 -14.80 7.20
N VAL A 204 24.11 -13.64 7.42
CA VAL A 204 25.34 -13.26 6.74
C VAL A 204 26.54 -13.59 7.62
N PRO A 205 27.55 -14.32 7.11
CA PRO A 205 28.79 -14.58 7.84
C PRO A 205 29.55 -13.29 8.15
N VAL A 206 30.09 -13.20 9.38
CA VAL A 206 30.87 -12.06 9.84
C VAL A 206 32.30 -12.49 10.17
N ALA A 207 33.27 -11.72 9.70
CA ALA A 207 34.69 -11.91 9.95
C ALA A 207 35.25 -10.77 10.82
N LEU A 208 36.26 -11.07 11.64
CA LEU A 208 36.90 -10.08 12.51
C LEU A 208 37.81 -9.10 11.75
N ALA A 209 38.24 -9.46 10.54
CA ALA A 209 39.05 -8.63 9.67
C ALA A 209 38.29 -8.32 8.37
N ALA A 210 38.50 -7.12 7.84
CA ALA A 210 38.06 -6.79 6.50
C ALA A 210 38.83 -7.66 5.49
N ALA A 211 38.15 -8.60 4.85
CA ALA A 211 38.63 -9.19 3.62
C ALA A 211 38.32 -8.20 2.49
N ALA A 212 39.25 -8.03 1.55
CA ALA A 212 39.05 -7.25 0.32
C ALA A 212 38.15 -7.99 -0.69
N ASP A 213 37.10 -8.64 -0.20
CA ASP A 213 36.23 -9.51 -0.97
C ASP A 213 34.96 -8.73 -1.33
N ASP A 214 34.89 -8.24 -2.57
CA ASP A 214 33.67 -7.62 -3.14
C ASP A 214 32.73 -8.67 -3.73
N ASP A 215 32.96 -9.96 -3.43
CA ASP A 215 32.04 -11.03 -3.81
C ASP A 215 30.69 -10.84 -3.10
N ARG A 216 29.62 -10.82 -3.90
CA ARG A 216 28.26 -10.56 -3.43
C ARG A 216 27.40 -11.78 -3.64
N MET A 217 26.48 -11.98 -2.70
CA MET A 217 25.45 -13.01 -2.76
C MET A 217 24.08 -12.36 -2.76
N ALA A 218 23.19 -12.91 -3.59
CA ALA A 218 21.81 -12.49 -3.68
C ALA A 218 20.89 -13.58 -3.11
N PHE A 219 19.96 -13.16 -2.27
CA PHE A 219 18.88 -13.98 -1.75
C PHE A 219 17.58 -13.48 -2.34
N ALA A 220 16.69 -14.40 -2.70
CA ALA A 220 15.41 -14.04 -3.27
C ALA A 220 14.27 -14.72 -2.53
N ALA A 221 13.14 -14.02 -2.45
CA ALA A 221 11.87 -14.58 -2.00
C ALA A 221 10.73 -13.96 -2.80
N ASP A 222 9.67 -14.72 -3.00
CA ASP A 222 8.46 -14.20 -3.62
C ASP A 222 7.62 -13.48 -2.56
N ILE A 223 7.07 -12.34 -2.96
CA ILE A 223 6.10 -11.57 -2.19
C ILE A 223 4.80 -11.47 -2.97
N ILE A 224 3.69 -11.36 -2.26
CA ILE A 224 2.36 -11.24 -2.85
C ILE A 224 1.89 -9.81 -2.61
N THR A 225 1.56 -9.12 -3.70
CA THR A 225 0.90 -7.82 -3.64
C THR A 225 -0.47 -7.90 -4.30
N THR A 226 -1.34 -6.99 -3.94
CA THR A 226 -2.73 -6.95 -4.39
C THR A 226 -2.99 -5.64 -5.09
N VAL A 227 -3.40 -5.69 -6.36
CA VAL A 227 -3.69 -4.49 -7.17
C VAL A 227 -5.17 -4.36 -7.46
#